data_AF-A0A031FV28-F1
#
_entry.id   AF-A0A031FV28-F1
#
_cell.length_a   1.000
_cell.length_b   1.000
_cell.length_c   1.000
_cell.angle_alpha   90.00
_cell.angle_beta   90.00
_cell.angle_gamma   90.00
#
_symmetry.space_group_name_H-M   'P 1'
#
loop_
_entity.id
_entity.type
_entity.pdbx_description
1 polymer ?
#
loop_
_entity_poly.entity_id
_entity_poly.type
_entity_poly.pdbx_seq_one_letter_code
_entity_poly.pdbx_strand_id
1 'polypeptide(L)'
;MTERSPATMRHRVLAVVVDSAIGGAVVAVVSGVVVTLSVLTAGAVSLFALLPAVSTASVVWFLLHTAMQGARGSIGMRFMGLRLEHAADDAGLGFGRALGRNLVWALTGSVIVGFFSPLFDASRWRRGWHDLAVGAVMTDAVPVAAPRRPAPIERVPVAAVAVSAPPVPVVERVASVPAAAPAPSLAPVVTTAPAAPVVIADPEPKDESLPDPAWAPASVSPSRRIPRTLPVDVISTIPGVPHRDGRPASVEQVAPPVIAILRWDDGTRHTVYDASLFGRGPGQQEGRRSVPVRDETLSLSKTHFEIRADEQGSWVVDRHSLNGVVIVRGGQPQRLLPGQPARIWSGDVLELGDRRLTVESAR
;
A
#
# COMPACT_ATOMS: atom_id res chain seq x y z
N MET A 1 -12.94 15.51 3.52
CA MET A 1 -12.89 14.09 3.95
C MET A 1 -11.69 13.94 4.86
N THR A 2 -11.92 13.64 6.13
CA THR A 2 -10.85 13.23 7.06
C THR A 2 -10.17 12.00 6.49
N GLU A 3 -8.85 12.08 6.34
CA GLU A 3 -8.05 11.02 5.73
C GLU A 3 -8.08 9.79 6.64
N ARG A 4 -8.88 8.78 6.29
CA ARG A 4 -9.03 7.57 7.11
C ARG A 4 -7.78 6.68 6.96
N SER A 5 -7.07 6.43 8.06
CA SER A 5 -5.91 5.53 8.09
C SER A 5 -6.35 4.06 8.08
N PRO A 6 -5.82 3.23 7.18
CA PRO A 6 -6.18 1.83 7.10
C PRO A 6 -5.46 1.05 8.21
N ALA A 7 -6.21 0.23 8.94
CA ALA A 7 -5.64 -0.56 10.02
C ALA A 7 -4.63 -1.59 9.50
N THR A 8 -3.48 -1.71 10.17
CA THR A 8 -2.43 -2.67 9.78
C THR A 8 -2.87 -4.12 10.01
N MET A 9 -2.34 -5.06 9.22
CA MET A 9 -2.74 -6.47 9.31
C MET A 9 -2.50 -7.07 10.70
N ARG A 10 -1.42 -6.66 11.37
CA ARG A 10 -1.07 -7.13 12.72
C ARG A 10 -2.15 -6.79 13.74
N HIS A 11 -2.62 -5.54 13.76
CA HIS A 11 -3.67 -5.13 14.69
C HIS A 11 -4.99 -5.87 14.42
N ARG A 12 -5.34 -6.07 13.14
CA ARG A 12 -6.53 -6.85 12.75
C ARG A 12 -6.46 -8.28 13.26
N VAL A 13 -5.34 -8.96 13.05
CA VAL A 13 -5.13 -10.35 13.51
C VAL A 13 -5.20 -10.41 15.04
N LEU A 14 -4.53 -9.48 15.74
CA LEU A 14 -4.53 -9.47 17.19
C LEU A 14 -5.92 -9.21 17.78
N ALA A 15 -6.72 -8.33 17.16
CA ALA A 15 -8.12 -8.13 17.54
C ALA A 15 -8.95 -9.42 17.41
N VAL A 16 -8.81 -10.15 16.29
CA VAL A 16 -9.48 -11.43 16.08
C VAL A 16 -9.06 -12.47 17.12
N VAL A 17 -7.77 -12.53 17.48
CA VAL A 17 -7.26 -13.44 18.52
C VAL A 17 -7.89 -13.12 19.87
N VAL A 18 -7.93 -11.84 20.26
CA VAL A 18 -8.57 -11.41 21.52
C VAL A 18 -10.06 -11.77 21.54
N ASP A 19 -10.80 -11.45 20.47
CA ASP A 19 -12.22 -11.77 20.37
C ASP A 19 -12.47 -13.29 20.41
N SER A 20 -11.62 -14.07 19.75
CA SER A 20 -11.71 -15.54 19.75
C SER A 20 -11.41 -16.13 21.13
N ALA A 21 -10.43 -15.58 21.86
CA ALA A 21 -10.12 -16.02 23.22
C ALA A 21 -11.29 -15.75 24.19
N ILE A 22 -11.94 -14.59 24.07
CA ILE A 22 -13.11 -14.25 24.89
C ILE A 22 -14.28 -15.18 24.55
N GLY A 23 -14.56 -15.42 23.27
CA GLY A 23 -15.58 -16.38 22.87
C GLY A 23 -15.31 -17.80 23.37
N GLY A 24 -14.05 -18.24 23.30
CA GLY A 24 -13.61 -19.51 23.88
C GLY A 24 -13.80 -19.58 25.39
N ALA A 25 -13.52 -18.48 26.12
CA ALA A 25 -13.76 -18.40 27.56
C ALA A 25 -15.25 -18.50 27.90
N VAL A 26 -16.14 -17.87 27.15
CA VAL A 26 -17.61 -18.00 27.34
C VAL A 26 -18.04 -19.46 27.20
N VAL A 27 -17.59 -20.16 26.15
CA VAL A 27 -17.89 -21.58 25.94
C VAL A 27 -17.31 -22.45 27.07
N ALA A 28 -16.08 -22.18 27.48
CA ALA A 28 -15.41 -22.91 28.56
C ALA A 28 -16.13 -22.76 29.91
N VAL A 29 -16.58 -21.54 30.24
CA VAL A 29 -17.34 -21.26 31.46
C VAL A 29 -18.68 -22.01 31.45
N VAL A 30 -19.44 -21.94 30.35
CA VAL A 30 -20.73 -22.64 30.23
C VAL A 30 -20.55 -24.16 30.33
N SER A 31 -19.54 -24.70 29.64
CA SER A 31 -19.21 -26.13 29.72
C SER A 31 -18.82 -26.54 31.14
N GLY A 32 -17.98 -25.73 31.80
CA GLY A 32 -17.56 -25.94 33.18
C GLY A 32 -18.74 -25.94 34.15
N VAL A 33 -19.67 -25.00 34.04
CA VAL A 33 -20.88 -24.93 34.88
C VAL A 33 -21.73 -26.20 34.72
N VAL A 34 -21.99 -26.65 33.49
CA VAL A 34 -22.77 -27.87 33.24
C VAL A 34 -22.08 -29.10 33.85
N VAL A 35 -20.77 -29.24 33.64
CA VAL A 35 -19.99 -30.36 34.19
C VAL A 35 -19.98 -30.32 35.72
N THR A 36 -19.71 -29.17 36.32
CA THR A 36 -19.72 -28.99 37.78
C THR A 36 -21.10 -29.30 38.37
N LEU A 37 -22.18 -28.81 37.77
CA LEU A 37 -23.54 -29.11 38.23
C LEU A 37 -23.86 -30.61 38.11
N SER A 38 -23.46 -31.26 37.01
CA SER A 38 -23.64 -32.70 36.86
C SER A 38 -22.94 -33.48 37.98
N VAL A 39 -21.69 -33.13 38.31
CA VAL A 39 -20.93 -33.74 39.41
C VAL A 39 -21.56 -33.47 40.77
N LEU A 40 -21.86 -32.21 41.09
CA LEU A 40 -22.41 -31.81 42.40
C LEU A 40 -23.81 -32.38 42.66
N THR A 41 -24.56 -32.68 41.60
CA THR A 41 -25.92 -33.24 41.69
C THR A 41 -25.97 -34.75 41.47
N ALA A 42 -24.81 -35.43 41.50
CA ALA A 42 -24.71 -36.87 41.23
C ALA A 42 -25.43 -37.31 39.94
N GLY A 43 -25.36 -36.48 38.90
CA GLY A 43 -25.95 -36.73 37.59
C GLY A 43 -27.39 -36.27 37.40
N ALA A 44 -28.03 -35.61 38.38
CA ALA A 44 -29.37 -35.04 38.19
C ALA A 44 -29.39 -34.02 37.04
N VAL A 45 -28.31 -33.24 36.89
CA VAL A 45 -28.04 -32.51 35.64
C VAL A 45 -27.29 -33.43 34.69
N SER A 46 -27.95 -33.81 33.59
CA SER A 46 -27.37 -34.70 32.58
C SER A 46 -26.28 -34.02 31.76
N LEU A 47 -25.20 -34.75 31.44
CA LEU A 47 -24.17 -34.28 30.49
C LEU A 47 -24.73 -34.04 29.09
N PHE A 48 -25.88 -34.64 28.74
CA PHE A 48 -26.58 -34.31 27.48
C PHE A 48 -27.06 -32.85 27.42
N ALA A 49 -27.18 -32.16 28.58
CA ALA A 49 -27.47 -30.73 28.63
C ALA A 49 -26.32 -29.86 28.10
N LEU A 50 -25.10 -30.40 27.97
CA LEU A 50 -23.92 -29.66 27.51
C LEU A 50 -24.09 -29.15 26.08
N LEU A 51 -24.58 -30.00 25.16
CA LEU A 51 -24.78 -29.62 23.76
C LEU A 51 -25.76 -28.44 23.59
N PRO A 52 -27.01 -28.48 24.11
CA PRO A 52 -27.93 -27.35 24.00
C PRO A 52 -27.45 -26.11 24.78
N ALA A 53 -26.79 -26.27 25.93
CA ALA A 53 -26.26 -25.15 26.71
C ALA A 53 -25.15 -24.42 25.94
N VAL A 54 -24.16 -25.15 25.43
CA VAL A 54 -23.05 -24.59 24.63
C VAL A 54 -23.57 -24.01 23.32
N SER A 55 -24.52 -24.66 22.65
CA SER A 55 -25.12 -24.14 21.42
C SER A 55 -25.84 -22.82 21.65
N THR A 56 -26.66 -22.75 22.72
CA THR A 56 -27.38 -21.53 23.11
C THR A 56 -26.39 -20.41 23.46
N ALA A 57 -25.38 -20.70 24.27
CA ALA A 57 -24.36 -19.73 24.64
C ALA A 57 -23.57 -19.22 23.42
N SER A 58 -23.25 -20.11 22.47
CA SER A 58 -22.53 -19.76 21.25
C SER A 58 -23.37 -18.86 20.35
N VAL A 59 -24.67 -19.14 20.20
CA VAL A 59 -25.60 -18.29 19.43
C VAL A 59 -25.76 -16.92 20.08
N VAL A 60 -25.99 -16.88 21.40
CA VAL A 60 -26.10 -15.63 22.16
C VAL A 60 -24.82 -14.81 22.04
N TRP A 61 -23.66 -15.44 22.25
CA TRP A 61 -22.36 -14.78 22.11
C TRP A 61 -22.13 -14.26 20.68
N PHE A 62 -22.45 -15.06 19.66
CA PHE A 62 -22.34 -14.66 18.26
C PHE A 62 -23.17 -13.42 17.94
N LEU A 63 -24.41 -13.35 18.42
CA LEU A 63 -25.30 -12.20 18.23
C LEU A 63 -24.79 -10.96 18.97
N LEU A 64 -24.35 -11.11 20.22
CA LEU A 64 -23.75 -10.02 21.00
C LEU A 64 -22.47 -9.49 20.35
N HIS A 65 -21.58 -10.39 19.94
CA HIS A 65 -20.36 -10.05 19.23
C HIS A 65 -20.67 -9.29 17.93
N THR A 66 -21.63 -9.77 17.15
CA THR A 66 -22.07 -9.12 15.91
C THR A 66 -22.63 -7.72 16.17
N ALA A 67 -23.44 -7.54 17.22
CA ALA A 67 -23.97 -6.25 17.62
C ALA A 67 -22.88 -5.27 18.07
N MET A 68 -21.91 -5.74 18.87
CA MET A 68 -20.76 -4.93 19.26
C MET A 68 -19.93 -4.49 18.05
N GLN A 69 -19.63 -5.45 17.16
CA GLN A 69 -18.81 -5.24 15.97
C GLN A 69 -19.46 -4.26 14.98
N GLY A 70 -20.78 -4.34 14.77
CA GLY A 70 -21.52 -3.41 13.92
C GLY A 70 -21.69 -2.00 14.51
N ALA A 71 -21.44 -1.81 15.81
CA ALA A 71 -21.60 -0.54 16.49
C ALA A 71 -20.25 0.23 16.63
N ARG A 72 -19.60 0.09 17.80
CA ARG A 72 -18.35 0.79 18.15
C ARG A 72 -17.12 -0.13 18.05
N GLY A 73 -17.26 -1.30 17.42
CA GLY A 73 -16.25 -2.36 17.41
C GLY A 73 -16.45 -3.39 18.51
N SER A 74 -15.94 -4.59 18.28
CA SER A 74 -15.84 -5.69 19.26
C SER A 74 -14.82 -5.36 20.36
N ILE A 75 -14.68 -6.25 21.35
CA ILE A 75 -13.78 -6.04 22.48
C ILE A 75 -12.32 -5.99 22.01
N GLY A 76 -11.92 -6.94 21.17
CA GLY A 76 -10.59 -6.98 20.55
C GLY A 76 -10.34 -5.76 19.68
N MET A 77 -11.32 -5.33 18.88
CA MET A 77 -11.19 -4.11 18.07
C MET A 77 -10.97 -2.86 18.95
N ARG A 78 -11.75 -2.71 20.03
CA ARG A 78 -11.58 -1.58 20.96
C ARG A 78 -10.21 -1.59 21.64
N PHE A 79 -9.74 -2.77 22.04
CA PHE A 79 -8.42 -2.91 22.64
C PHE A 79 -7.29 -2.54 21.65
N MET A 80 -7.44 -2.91 20.38
CA MET A 80 -6.47 -2.58 19.32
C MET A 80 -6.64 -1.17 18.73
N GLY A 81 -7.59 -0.37 19.24
CA GLY A 81 -7.88 0.95 18.69
C GLY A 81 -8.38 0.89 17.25
N LEU A 82 -9.18 -0.11 16.90
CA LEU A 82 -9.71 -0.34 15.56
C LEU A 82 -11.20 -0.07 15.49
N ARG A 83 -11.67 0.28 14.29
CA ARG A 83 -13.08 0.44 13.99
C ARG A 83 -13.45 -0.15 12.65
N LEU A 84 -14.68 -0.64 12.57
CA LEU A 84 -15.28 -1.16 11.36
C LEU A 84 -16.32 -0.15 10.85
N GLU A 85 -16.07 0.37 9.66
CA GLU A 85 -16.88 1.43 9.05
C GLU A 85 -17.34 1.03 7.66
N HIS A 86 -18.39 1.69 7.16
CA HIS A 86 -18.78 1.52 5.77
C HIS A 86 -17.84 2.33 4.86
N ALA A 87 -17.53 1.80 3.67
CA ALA A 87 -16.64 2.48 2.73
C ALA A 87 -17.22 3.81 2.21
N ALA A 88 -18.55 3.92 2.10
CA ALA A 88 -19.22 5.11 1.59
C ALA A 88 -19.54 6.15 2.68
N ASP A 89 -19.79 5.71 3.92
CA ASP A 89 -20.30 6.56 5.00
C ASP A 89 -19.36 6.56 6.21
N ASP A 90 -19.24 7.67 6.94
CA ASP A 90 -18.50 7.74 8.22
C ASP A 90 -19.31 7.10 9.39
N ALA A 91 -20.42 6.45 9.09
CA ALA A 91 -21.24 5.72 10.06
C ALA A 91 -20.65 4.34 10.38
N GLY A 92 -20.91 3.86 11.60
CA GLY A 92 -20.61 2.46 11.96
C GLY A 92 -21.31 1.49 11.00
N LEU A 93 -20.74 0.30 10.80
CA LEU A 93 -21.21 -0.66 9.80
C LEU A 93 -22.70 -1.06 9.97
N GLY A 94 -23.22 -1.04 11.21
CA GLY A 94 -24.57 -1.45 11.56
C GLY A 94 -24.71 -2.95 11.74
N PHE A 95 -25.74 -3.38 12.49
CA PHE A 95 -25.94 -4.79 12.85
C PHE A 95 -26.12 -5.70 11.64
N GLY A 96 -27.01 -5.35 10.69
CA GLY A 96 -27.33 -6.23 9.55
C GLY A 96 -26.12 -6.50 8.65
N ARG A 97 -25.32 -5.47 8.37
CA ARG A 97 -24.08 -5.63 7.60
C ARG A 97 -23.02 -6.39 8.40
N ALA A 98 -22.88 -6.14 9.70
CA ALA A 98 -21.98 -6.92 10.54
C ALA A 98 -22.38 -8.42 10.59
N LEU A 99 -23.68 -8.71 10.63
CA LEU A 99 -24.19 -10.08 10.58
C LEU A 99 -23.87 -10.74 9.25
N GLY A 100 -24.18 -10.07 8.12
CA GLY A 100 -23.84 -10.55 6.78
C GLY A 100 -22.33 -10.81 6.64
N ARG A 101 -21.50 -9.90 7.14
CA ARG A 101 -20.05 -10.05 7.19
C ARG A 101 -19.62 -11.30 7.95
N ASN A 102 -20.18 -11.54 9.15
CA ASN A 102 -19.83 -12.70 9.97
C ASN A 102 -20.30 -14.02 9.34
N LEU A 103 -21.44 -14.03 8.66
CA LEU A 103 -21.91 -15.19 7.91
C LEU A 103 -21.01 -15.50 6.70
N VAL A 104 -20.63 -14.49 5.93
CA VAL A 104 -19.67 -14.66 4.82
C VAL A 104 -18.31 -15.10 5.35
N TRP A 105 -17.86 -14.58 6.49
CA TRP A 105 -16.63 -15.03 7.14
C TRP A 105 -16.72 -16.50 7.55
N ALA A 106 -17.80 -16.93 8.19
CA ALA A 106 -17.99 -18.33 8.57
C ALA A 106 -18.02 -19.26 7.34
N LEU A 107 -18.74 -18.86 6.29
CA LEU A 107 -18.84 -19.63 5.05
C LEU A 107 -17.49 -19.73 4.34
N THR A 108 -16.80 -18.60 4.14
CA THR A 108 -15.51 -18.58 3.42
C THR A 108 -14.39 -19.21 4.24
N GLY A 109 -14.43 -19.05 5.57
CA GLY A 109 -13.50 -19.68 6.51
C GLY A 109 -13.64 -21.21 6.57
N SER A 110 -14.82 -21.76 6.26
CA SER A 110 -15.05 -23.21 6.24
C SER A 110 -14.14 -23.96 5.24
N VAL A 111 -13.69 -23.28 4.19
CA VAL A 111 -12.77 -23.82 3.17
C VAL A 111 -11.30 -23.39 3.43
N ILE A 112 -11.00 -22.81 4.60
CA ILE A 112 -9.69 -22.27 5.03
C ILE A 112 -9.22 -21.04 4.21
N VAL A 113 -9.39 -21.06 2.89
CA VAL A 113 -8.99 -20.00 1.95
C VAL A 113 -9.61 -18.65 2.32
N GLY A 114 -10.83 -18.62 2.87
CA GLY A 114 -11.48 -17.37 3.29
C GLY A 114 -10.70 -16.58 4.35
N PHE A 115 -9.94 -17.24 5.23
CA PHE A 115 -9.09 -16.56 6.22
C PHE A 115 -7.96 -15.77 5.58
N PHE A 116 -7.49 -16.21 4.41
CA PHE A 116 -6.44 -15.55 3.63
C PHE A 116 -6.99 -14.61 2.57
N SER A 117 -8.32 -14.48 2.45
CA SER A 117 -8.98 -13.57 1.49
C SER A 117 -8.45 -12.12 1.52
N PRO A 118 -8.06 -11.52 2.68
CA PRO A 118 -7.48 -10.18 2.71
C PRO A 118 -6.16 -10.03 1.95
N LEU A 119 -5.40 -11.12 1.76
CA LEU A 119 -4.12 -11.10 1.05
C LEU A 119 -4.30 -10.92 -0.46
N PHE A 120 -5.50 -11.18 -0.99
CA PHE A 120 -5.81 -11.07 -2.41
C PHE A 120 -6.40 -9.70 -2.79
N ASP A 121 -6.69 -8.82 -1.83
CA ASP A 121 -7.10 -7.44 -2.11
C ASP A 121 -5.88 -6.52 -2.15
N ALA A 122 -5.51 -6.09 -3.36
CA ALA A 122 -4.41 -5.16 -3.60
C ALA A 122 -4.72 -3.71 -3.20
N SER A 123 -5.96 -3.41 -2.77
CA SER A 123 -6.28 -2.09 -2.24
C SER A 123 -5.55 -1.80 -0.93
N ARG A 124 -5.33 -0.51 -0.63
CA ARG A 124 -4.76 -0.06 0.66
C ARG A 124 -5.53 -0.59 1.89
N TRP A 125 -6.76 -1.06 1.70
CA TRP A 125 -7.64 -1.53 2.76
C TRP A 125 -7.46 -3.02 3.06
N ARG A 126 -6.85 -3.81 2.16
CA ARG A 126 -6.67 -5.27 2.30
C ARG A 126 -7.94 -5.96 2.83
N ARG A 127 -9.05 -5.81 2.10
CA ARG A 127 -10.38 -6.30 2.50
C ARG A 127 -10.48 -7.79 2.21
N GLY A 128 -10.96 -8.56 3.19
CA GLY A 128 -11.35 -9.94 2.91
C GLY A 128 -12.67 -9.99 2.12
N TRP A 129 -13.03 -11.15 1.60
CA TRP A 129 -14.29 -11.31 0.85
C TRP A 129 -15.51 -10.96 1.68
N HIS A 130 -15.46 -11.24 2.98
CA HIS A 130 -16.46 -10.83 3.97
C HIS A 130 -16.59 -9.32 4.12
N ASP A 131 -15.50 -8.56 4.02
CA ASP A 131 -15.52 -7.10 4.05
C ASP A 131 -16.03 -6.54 2.72
N LEU A 132 -15.59 -7.10 1.59
CA LEU A 132 -16.03 -6.73 0.25
C LEU A 132 -17.55 -6.92 0.08
N ALA A 133 -18.08 -8.04 0.57
CA ALA A 133 -19.49 -8.39 0.45
C ALA A 133 -20.43 -7.36 1.10
N VAL A 134 -19.97 -6.66 2.14
CA VAL A 134 -20.79 -5.69 2.88
C VAL A 134 -20.31 -4.25 2.72
N GLY A 135 -19.23 -4.04 1.96
CA GLY A 135 -18.55 -2.76 1.80
C GLY A 135 -17.93 -2.24 3.10
N ALA A 136 -17.40 -3.12 3.94
CA ALA A 136 -16.72 -2.74 5.17
C ALA A 136 -15.26 -2.37 4.92
N VAL A 137 -14.77 -1.41 5.70
CA VAL A 137 -13.36 -1.04 5.79
C VAL A 137 -12.94 -0.99 7.25
N MET A 138 -11.72 -1.43 7.52
CA MET A 138 -11.15 -1.42 8.86
C MET A 138 -10.21 -0.23 9.01
N THR A 139 -10.56 0.68 9.92
CA THR A 139 -9.86 1.94 10.17
C THR A 139 -9.21 1.92 11.53
N ASP A 140 -8.10 2.65 11.68
CA ASP A 140 -7.56 2.96 13.01
C ASP A 140 -8.46 4.02 13.65
N ALA A 141 -9.00 3.69 14.83
CA ALA A 141 -9.86 4.57 15.62
C ALA A 141 -9.05 5.62 16.40
N VAL A 142 -7.75 5.37 16.63
CA VAL A 142 -6.84 6.34 17.24
C VAL A 142 -6.33 7.26 16.12
N PRO A 143 -6.58 8.58 16.18
CA PRO A 143 -6.05 9.50 15.20
C PRO A 143 -4.52 9.48 15.28
N VAL A 144 -3.87 8.90 14.28
CA VAL A 144 -2.44 9.13 14.04
C VAL A 144 -2.32 10.62 13.77
N ALA A 145 -1.61 11.34 14.65
CA ALA A 145 -1.31 12.75 14.41
C ALA A 145 -0.65 12.85 13.03
N ALA A 146 -1.33 13.52 12.10
CA ALA A 146 -0.78 13.78 10.78
C ALA A 146 0.65 14.34 10.96
N PRO A 147 1.65 13.88 10.18
CA PRO A 147 2.97 14.49 10.23
C PRO A 147 2.77 16.00 10.05
N ARG A 148 3.23 16.80 11.04
CA ARG A 148 3.11 18.25 10.99
C ARG A 148 3.65 18.68 9.64
N ARG A 149 2.76 19.16 8.78
CA ARG A 149 3.16 19.87 7.57
C ARG A 149 4.14 20.94 8.04
N PRO A 150 5.37 21.03 7.50
CA PRO A 150 6.25 22.13 7.85
C PRO A 150 5.43 23.41 7.65
N ALA A 151 5.37 24.23 8.71
CA ALA A 151 4.58 25.45 8.70
C ALA A 151 4.94 26.20 7.40
N PRO A 152 3.95 26.73 6.66
CA PRO A 152 4.26 27.65 5.58
C PRO A 152 5.18 28.71 6.16
N ILE A 153 6.38 28.86 5.59
CA ILE A 153 7.25 29.97 5.93
C ILE A 153 6.42 31.21 5.60
N GLU A 154 5.93 31.88 6.63
CA GLU A 154 5.24 33.14 6.53
C GLU A 154 6.21 34.09 5.83
N ARG A 155 5.96 34.35 4.54
CA ARG A 155 6.67 35.39 3.83
C ARG A 155 6.26 36.68 4.52
N VAL A 156 7.13 37.19 5.38
CA VAL A 156 7.03 38.54 5.94
C VAL A 156 6.72 39.48 4.77
N PRO A 157 5.58 40.18 4.76
CA PRO A 157 5.29 41.11 3.70
C PRO A 157 6.33 42.23 3.79
N VAL A 158 7.16 42.34 2.75
CA VAL A 158 7.95 43.56 2.54
C VAL A 158 6.93 44.68 2.35
N ALA A 159 6.86 45.58 3.33
CA ALA A 159 6.02 46.76 3.26
C ALA A 159 6.39 47.55 1.99
N ALA A 160 5.50 47.54 1.01
CA ALA A 160 5.62 48.40 -0.15
C ALA A 160 5.47 49.85 0.33
N VAL A 161 6.55 50.61 0.30
CA VAL A 161 6.52 52.05 0.49
C VAL A 161 5.74 52.65 -0.68
N ALA A 162 4.51 53.09 -0.41
CA ALA A 162 3.68 53.80 -1.36
C ALA A 162 4.24 55.21 -1.57
N VAL A 163 4.81 55.47 -2.74
CA VAL A 163 5.11 56.83 -3.20
C VAL A 163 3.81 57.42 -3.74
N SER A 164 3.35 58.51 -3.12
CA SER A 164 2.14 59.24 -3.47
C SER A 164 2.34 60.05 -4.76
N ALA A 165 1.41 59.96 -5.70
CA ALA A 165 1.33 60.82 -6.90
C ALA A 165 0.14 61.80 -6.76
N PRO A 166 0.24 63.04 -7.27
CA PRO A 166 -0.79 64.08 -7.09
C PRO A 166 -2.02 63.88 -7.99
N PRO A 167 -3.18 64.49 -7.66
CA PRO A 167 -4.46 64.22 -8.31
C PRO A 167 -4.65 65.02 -9.62
N VAL A 168 -5.33 64.41 -10.59
CA VAL A 168 -5.77 65.03 -11.85
C VAL A 168 -7.31 64.99 -11.87
N PRO A 169 -8.03 66.06 -12.26
CA PRO A 169 -9.44 66.22 -11.95
C PRO A 169 -10.40 65.41 -12.85
N VAL A 170 -11.56 65.14 -12.27
CA VAL A 170 -12.73 64.43 -12.80
C VAL A 170 -13.36 65.16 -14.00
N VAL A 171 -13.75 64.41 -15.02
CA VAL A 171 -14.78 64.84 -15.99
C VAL A 171 -15.91 63.81 -15.98
N GLU A 172 -17.06 64.27 -15.54
CA GLU A 172 -18.34 63.58 -15.48
C GLU A 172 -18.97 63.52 -16.89
N ARG A 173 -19.46 62.36 -17.32
CA ARG A 173 -20.35 62.27 -18.49
C ARG A 173 -21.47 61.27 -18.22
N VAL A 174 -22.64 61.83 -17.92
CA VAL A 174 -23.95 61.16 -17.93
C VAL A 174 -24.42 61.02 -19.37
N ALA A 175 -24.90 59.84 -19.77
CA ALA A 175 -25.81 59.69 -20.90
C ALA A 175 -26.66 58.43 -20.74
N SER A 176 -27.97 58.66 -20.81
CA SER A 176 -29.12 57.76 -20.67
C SER A 176 -29.62 57.23 -22.01
N VAL A 177 -30.15 56.00 -22.08
CA VAL A 177 -31.16 55.57 -23.08
C VAL A 177 -32.11 54.52 -22.47
N PRO A 178 -33.45 54.61 -22.67
CA PRO A 178 -34.44 53.65 -22.14
C PRO A 178 -35.04 52.66 -23.17
N ALA A 179 -35.77 51.70 -22.59
CA ALA A 179 -36.57 50.54 -23.05
C ALA A 179 -37.37 50.56 -24.38
N ALA A 180 -37.58 49.34 -24.93
CA ALA A 180 -38.86 48.86 -25.51
C ALA A 180 -38.90 47.31 -25.66
N ALA A 181 -40.03 46.68 -25.30
CA ALA A 181 -40.43 45.25 -25.51
C ALA A 181 -41.55 45.16 -26.60
N PRO A 182 -42.34 44.07 -26.89
CA PRO A 182 -42.37 42.65 -26.43
C PRO A 182 -42.70 41.52 -27.50
N ALA A 183 -42.46 40.23 -27.14
CA ALA A 183 -43.15 38.91 -27.38
C ALA A 183 -43.71 38.47 -28.80
N PRO A 184 -44.17 37.20 -29.07
CA PRO A 184 -44.30 35.96 -28.25
C PRO A 184 -43.94 34.58 -28.91
N SER A 185 -43.90 33.53 -28.05
CA SER A 185 -44.35 32.12 -28.17
C SER A 185 -44.09 31.25 -29.43
N LEU A 186 -43.56 30.02 -29.21
CA LEU A 186 -44.27 28.74 -29.42
C LEU A 186 -43.35 27.54 -29.06
N ALA A 187 -43.81 26.68 -28.16
CA ALA A 187 -43.26 25.34 -27.95
C ALA A 187 -43.86 24.34 -28.94
N PRO A 188 -43.19 23.21 -29.22
CA PRO A 188 -43.92 21.96 -29.29
C PRO A 188 -43.26 20.79 -28.53
N VAL A 189 -44.13 19.82 -28.30
CA VAL A 189 -44.04 18.60 -27.49
C VAL A 189 -43.40 17.44 -28.29
N VAL A 190 -42.55 16.66 -27.58
CA VAL A 190 -42.26 15.21 -27.63
C VAL A 190 -42.33 14.44 -28.97
N THR A 191 -41.25 13.70 -29.29
CA THR A 191 -41.33 12.32 -29.85
C THR A 191 -40.05 11.54 -29.55
N THR A 192 -40.22 10.31 -29.06
CA THR A 192 -39.24 9.24 -28.87
C THR A 192 -38.97 8.47 -30.17
N ALA A 193 -37.71 8.12 -30.49
CA ALA A 193 -37.37 6.97 -31.33
C ALA A 193 -35.88 6.57 -31.17
N PRO A 194 -35.53 5.26 -31.22
CA PRO A 194 -34.18 4.75 -30.99
C PRO A 194 -33.37 4.64 -32.30
N ALA A 195 -32.04 4.83 -32.23
CA ALA A 195 -31.14 4.61 -33.36
C ALA A 195 -30.08 3.55 -33.04
N ALA A 196 -29.87 2.68 -34.02
CA ALA A 196 -29.10 1.44 -34.06
C ALA A 196 -27.56 1.65 -33.98
N PRO A 197 -26.75 0.58 -33.85
CA PRO A 197 -25.34 0.68 -33.52
C PRO A 197 -24.50 1.11 -34.72
N VAL A 198 -23.64 2.10 -34.52
CA VAL A 198 -22.60 2.47 -35.50
C VAL A 198 -21.41 1.53 -35.30
N VAL A 199 -21.19 0.67 -36.29
CA VAL A 199 -19.93 -0.05 -36.50
C VAL A 199 -18.90 1.00 -36.94
N ILE A 200 -17.88 1.24 -36.12
CA ILE A 200 -16.69 1.98 -36.53
C ILE A 200 -15.62 0.95 -36.89
N ALA A 201 -15.18 1.02 -38.13
CA ALA A 201 -14.12 0.21 -38.70
C ALA A 201 -12.76 0.50 -38.03
N ASP A 202 -11.99 -0.56 -37.84
CA ASP A 202 -10.60 -0.57 -37.40
C ASP A 202 -9.71 0.12 -38.47
N PRO A 203 -8.85 1.10 -38.13
CA PRO A 203 -7.77 1.51 -39.00
C PRO A 203 -6.47 0.76 -38.66
N GLU A 204 -5.95 0.11 -39.69
CA GLU A 204 -4.63 -0.52 -39.81
C GLU A 204 -3.47 0.40 -39.33
N PRO A 205 -2.43 -0.14 -38.65
CA PRO A 205 -1.37 0.68 -38.07
C PRO A 205 -0.43 1.19 -39.15
N LYS A 206 -0.37 2.52 -39.31
CA LYS A 206 0.74 3.20 -39.99
C LYS A 206 1.87 3.41 -38.99
N ASP A 207 3.05 2.90 -39.33
CA ASP A 207 4.33 3.27 -38.70
C ASP A 207 4.56 4.76 -38.90
N GLU A 208 4.22 5.56 -37.88
CA GLU A 208 4.54 6.97 -37.81
C GLU A 208 5.50 7.17 -36.63
N SER A 209 6.77 7.35 -36.95
CA SER A 209 7.84 7.65 -35.99
C SER A 209 7.57 9.00 -35.35
N LEU A 210 7.32 8.99 -34.04
CA LEU A 210 7.14 10.20 -33.24
C LEU A 210 8.47 10.99 -33.20
N PRO A 211 8.43 12.33 -33.31
CA PRO A 211 9.63 13.16 -33.13
C PRO A 211 10.07 13.19 -31.66
N ASP A 212 11.39 13.19 -31.44
CA ASP A 212 12.00 13.25 -30.12
C ASP A 212 11.52 14.46 -29.30
N PRO A 213 11.25 14.31 -27.99
CA PRO A 213 10.88 15.44 -27.13
C PRO A 213 12.06 16.41 -26.95
N ALA A 214 11.80 17.70 -27.18
CA ALA A 214 12.75 18.81 -27.18
C ALA A 214 13.36 19.20 -25.80
N TRP A 215 13.41 18.29 -24.84
CA TRP A 215 14.11 18.45 -23.56
C TRP A 215 15.20 17.36 -23.45
N ALA A 216 16.21 17.45 -24.29
CA ALA A 216 17.48 16.80 -24.05
C ALA A 216 18.42 17.85 -23.42
N PRO A 217 18.86 17.70 -22.15
CA PRO A 217 19.95 18.52 -21.65
C PRO A 217 21.24 18.11 -22.37
N ALA A 218 22.01 19.11 -22.80
CA ALA A 218 23.29 18.93 -23.48
C ALA A 218 24.24 18.03 -22.66
N SER A 219 24.91 17.12 -23.37
CA SER A 219 25.89 16.17 -22.87
C SER A 219 26.98 16.85 -22.03
N VAL A 220 27.06 16.50 -20.74
CA VAL A 220 28.18 16.85 -19.88
C VAL A 220 29.25 15.76 -20.01
N SER A 221 30.42 16.11 -20.54
CA SER A 221 31.58 15.21 -20.68
C SER A 221 32.05 14.64 -19.33
N PRO A 222 32.34 13.33 -19.22
CA PRO A 222 32.85 12.74 -18.00
C PRO A 222 34.38 12.80 -17.99
N SER A 223 34.94 13.85 -17.42
CA SER A 223 36.37 13.85 -17.05
C SER A 223 36.62 14.70 -15.82
N ARG A 224 36.25 14.16 -14.65
CA ARG A 224 36.85 14.56 -13.38
C ARG A 224 37.06 13.35 -12.46
N ARG A 225 38.33 12.96 -12.31
CA ARG A 225 38.80 12.00 -11.30
C ARG A 225 39.05 12.74 -9.97
N ILE A 226 39.27 11.96 -8.90
CA ILE A 226 39.97 12.23 -7.61
C ILE A 226 39.02 12.24 -6.39
N PRO A 227 39.38 11.73 -5.18
CA PRO A 227 40.28 10.63 -4.78
C PRO A 227 39.60 9.59 -3.83
N ARG A 228 40.16 8.38 -3.73
CA ARG A 228 39.82 7.40 -2.68
C ARG A 228 40.71 7.62 -1.45
N THR A 229 40.11 7.86 -0.30
CA THR A 229 40.72 7.63 1.02
C THR A 229 39.69 6.90 1.88
N LEU A 230 39.95 5.61 2.17
CA LEU A 230 39.26 4.85 3.21
C LEU A 230 40.08 4.95 4.51
N PRO A 231 39.44 4.67 5.66
CA PRO A 231 39.69 3.35 6.24
C PRO A 231 38.38 2.63 6.62
N VAL A 232 38.29 1.36 6.25
CA VAL A 232 37.31 0.40 6.78
C VAL A 232 38.10 -0.61 7.59
N ASP A 233 37.88 -0.63 8.89
CA ASP A 233 38.34 -1.70 9.78
C ASP A 233 37.52 -2.96 9.51
N VAL A 234 38.18 -4.04 9.08
CA VAL A 234 37.67 -5.42 9.15
C VAL A 234 38.77 -6.28 9.77
N ILE A 235 38.53 -6.74 10.99
CA ILE A 235 39.30 -7.82 11.61
C ILE A 235 38.65 -9.14 11.18
N SER A 236 39.41 -9.96 10.44
CA SER A 236 39.35 -11.42 10.53
C SER A 236 40.57 -12.02 9.84
N THR A 237 41.68 -12.09 10.59
CA THR A 237 42.86 -12.89 10.24
C THR A 237 42.68 -14.33 10.70
N ILE A 238 42.73 -15.28 9.77
CA ILE A 238 43.17 -16.66 10.04
C ILE A 238 44.59 -16.79 9.42
N PRO A 239 45.63 -17.13 10.20
CA PRO A 239 47.01 -17.20 9.70
C PRO A 239 47.36 -18.54 9.03
N GLY A 240 48.13 -18.48 7.93
CA GLY A 240 49.04 -19.56 7.54
C GLY A 240 49.00 -19.95 6.07
N VAL A 241 49.99 -19.50 5.28
CA VAL A 241 51.01 -20.27 4.53
C VAL A 241 51.88 -19.24 3.77
N PRO A 242 53.22 -19.24 3.88
CA PRO A 242 54.05 -18.27 3.16
C PRO A 242 54.27 -18.73 1.73
N HIS A 243 53.86 -17.94 0.73
CA HIS A 243 54.49 -17.99 -0.59
C HIS A 243 55.48 -16.83 -0.70
N ARG A 244 56.74 -17.23 -0.57
CA ARG A 244 57.94 -16.53 -0.97
C ARG A 244 57.89 -16.45 -2.50
N ASP A 245 57.72 -15.23 -3.03
CA ASP A 245 58.47 -14.68 -4.16
C ASP A 245 58.02 -13.23 -4.42
N GLY A 246 58.97 -12.31 -4.25
CA GLY A 246 58.75 -10.88 -4.21
C GLY A 246 58.52 -10.24 -5.58
N ARG A 247 57.28 -10.30 -6.08
CA ARG A 247 56.79 -9.36 -7.09
C ARG A 247 55.30 -9.13 -6.85
N PRO A 248 54.84 -7.90 -6.53
CA PRO A 248 53.43 -7.63 -6.62
C PRO A 248 53.07 -7.71 -8.11
N ALA A 249 52.43 -8.81 -8.51
CA ALA A 249 51.60 -8.80 -9.69
C ALA A 249 50.50 -7.79 -9.36
N SER A 250 50.60 -6.58 -9.90
CA SER A 250 49.49 -5.64 -9.97
C SER A 250 48.42 -6.29 -10.86
N VAL A 251 47.68 -7.23 -10.30
CA VAL A 251 46.39 -7.62 -10.83
C VAL A 251 45.54 -6.39 -10.58
N GLU A 252 45.33 -5.61 -11.65
CA GLU A 252 44.28 -4.62 -11.69
C GLU A 252 42.97 -5.39 -11.47
N GLN A 253 42.59 -5.55 -10.20
CA GLN A 253 41.28 -6.02 -9.81
C GLN A 253 40.31 -4.95 -10.27
N VAL A 254 39.85 -5.08 -11.52
CA VAL A 254 38.70 -4.37 -12.03
C VAL A 254 37.55 -4.76 -11.11
N ALA A 255 37.19 -3.88 -10.18
CA ALA A 255 36.03 -4.07 -9.33
C ALA A 255 34.83 -4.28 -10.26
N PRO A 256 34.01 -5.32 -10.06
CA PRO A 256 32.87 -5.59 -10.93
C PRO A 256 31.98 -4.34 -11.00
N PRO A 257 31.46 -3.99 -12.19
CA PRO A 257 30.65 -2.80 -12.36
C PRO A 257 29.41 -2.91 -11.46
N VAL A 258 29.27 -1.96 -10.52
CA VAL A 258 28.09 -1.90 -9.64
C VAL A 258 26.89 -1.50 -10.50
N ILE A 259 25.90 -2.38 -10.55
CA ILE A 259 24.61 -2.12 -11.21
C ILE A 259 23.85 -1.08 -10.39
N ALA A 260 23.65 -1.34 -9.10
CA ALA A 260 22.93 -0.42 -8.22
C ALA A 260 23.34 -0.60 -6.76
N ILE A 261 23.16 0.46 -5.96
CA ILE A 261 23.19 0.41 -4.50
C ILE A 261 21.78 0.72 -4.00
N LEU A 262 21.20 -0.23 -3.28
CA LEU A 262 19.84 -0.15 -2.76
C LEU A 262 19.91 0.00 -1.24
N ARG A 263 19.18 0.97 -0.68
CA ARG A 263 18.97 1.10 0.76
C ARG A 263 17.53 0.83 1.10
N TRP A 264 17.28 -0.16 1.93
CA TRP A 264 15.95 -0.50 2.43
C TRP A 264 15.50 0.45 3.55
N ASP A 265 14.20 0.49 3.78
CA ASP A 265 13.51 1.17 4.88
C ASP A 265 14.05 0.84 6.27
N ASP A 266 14.53 -0.38 6.50
CA ASP A 266 15.20 -0.79 7.76
C ASP A 266 16.67 -0.32 7.87
N GLY A 267 17.18 0.38 6.85
CA GLY A 267 18.54 0.87 6.78
C GLY A 267 19.53 -0.11 6.13
N THR A 268 19.13 -1.35 5.85
CA THR A 268 19.99 -2.35 5.20
C THR A 268 20.40 -1.88 3.82
N ARG A 269 21.70 -1.97 3.51
CA ARG A 269 22.24 -1.64 2.19
C ARG A 269 22.60 -2.90 1.42
N HIS A 270 22.15 -2.97 0.16
CA HIS A 270 22.47 -4.04 -0.78
C HIS A 270 23.15 -3.47 -2.02
N THR A 271 24.37 -3.94 -2.30
CA THR A 271 25.08 -3.65 -3.54
C THR A 271 24.82 -4.75 -4.57
N VAL A 272 24.34 -4.34 -5.74
CA VAL A 272 24.01 -5.21 -6.87
C VAL A 272 25.16 -5.19 -7.86
N TYR A 273 25.82 -6.33 -8.04
CA TYR A 273 26.92 -6.51 -9.01
C TYR A 273 26.45 -7.22 -10.28
N ASP A 274 25.51 -8.16 -10.14
CA ASP A 274 24.97 -8.98 -11.22
C ASP A 274 23.43 -8.91 -11.21
N ALA A 275 22.80 -9.42 -12.27
CA ALA A 275 21.34 -9.55 -12.30
C ALA A 275 20.85 -10.28 -11.03
N SER A 276 19.96 -9.65 -10.28
CA SER A 276 19.61 -10.07 -8.93
C SER A 276 18.09 -10.12 -8.74
N LEU A 277 17.60 -11.24 -8.22
CA LEU A 277 16.20 -11.47 -7.86
C LEU A 277 15.98 -11.15 -6.38
N PHE A 278 14.99 -10.32 -6.09
CA PHE A 278 14.64 -9.90 -4.75
C PHE A 278 13.24 -10.37 -4.38
N GLY A 279 13.06 -10.77 -3.12
CA GLY A 279 11.75 -11.14 -2.57
C GLY A 279 11.90 -11.82 -1.21
N ARG A 280 10.79 -12.27 -0.62
CA ARG A 280 10.84 -12.91 0.72
C ARG A 280 11.55 -14.27 0.76
N GLY A 281 11.80 -14.86 -0.41
CA GLY A 281 12.46 -16.15 -0.55
C GLY A 281 12.60 -16.52 -2.03
N PRO A 282 13.43 -15.80 -2.80
CA PRO A 282 13.60 -16.04 -4.23
C PRO A 282 14.28 -17.39 -4.44
N GLY A 283 13.77 -18.16 -5.41
CA GLY A 283 14.41 -19.40 -5.85
C GLY A 283 15.70 -19.13 -6.62
N GLN A 284 16.64 -20.07 -6.56
CA GLN A 284 17.87 -19.98 -7.36
C GLN A 284 17.56 -20.10 -8.85
N GLN A 285 18.17 -19.23 -9.66
CA GLN A 285 18.04 -19.24 -11.10
C GLN A 285 19.40 -18.96 -11.74
N GLU A 286 19.75 -19.71 -12.78
CA GLU A 286 21.03 -19.53 -13.47
C GLU A 286 21.21 -18.10 -13.99
N GLY A 287 22.44 -17.57 -13.84
CA GLY A 287 22.80 -16.22 -14.22
C GLY A 287 22.17 -15.11 -13.37
N ARG A 288 21.49 -15.45 -12.27
CA ARG A 288 20.87 -14.48 -11.36
C ARG A 288 21.20 -14.78 -9.90
N ARG A 289 21.53 -13.72 -9.15
CA ARG A 289 21.74 -13.83 -7.71
C ARG A 289 20.40 -13.76 -6.96
N SER A 290 20.15 -14.73 -6.08
CA SER A 290 18.97 -14.73 -5.22
C SER A 290 19.24 -13.92 -3.94
N VAL A 291 18.48 -12.86 -3.72
CA VAL A 291 18.60 -11.97 -2.57
C VAL A 291 17.33 -12.02 -1.72
N PRO A 292 17.30 -12.80 -0.63
CA PRO A 292 16.17 -12.81 0.28
C PRO A 292 16.09 -11.48 1.04
N VAL A 293 14.90 -10.90 1.06
CA VAL A 293 14.56 -9.69 1.81
C VAL A 293 13.64 -10.11 2.94
N ARG A 294 14.06 -9.84 4.18
CA ARG A 294 13.22 -10.11 5.35
C ARG A 294 11.97 -9.26 5.24
N ASP A 295 10.79 -9.86 5.23
CA ASP A 295 9.52 -9.14 5.23
C ASP A 295 8.52 -9.82 6.16
N GLU A 296 8.27 -9.18 7.29
CA GLU A 296 7.38 -9.69 8.34
C GLU A 296 5.90 -9.45 8.05
N THR A 297 5.58 -8.67 7.01
CA THR A 297 4.20 -8.37 6.59
C THR A 297 3.70 -9.32 5.51
N LEU A 298 4.59 -10.12 4.93
CA LEU A 298 4.32 -10.97 3.76
C LEU A 298 3.76 -10.17 2.57
N SER A 299 4.12 -8.89 2.47
CA SER A 299 3.79 -8.01 1.36
C SER A 299 4.74 -8.20 0.16
N LEU A 300 5.88 -8.85 0.34
CA LEU A 300 6.76 -9.25 -0.75
C LEU A 300 6.42 -10.67 -1.27
N SER A 301 6.28 -10.83 -2.59
CA SER A 301 6.27 -12.16 -3.23
C SER A 301 7.58 -12.93 -2.96
N LYS A 302 7.55 -14.26 -3.12
CA LYS A 302 8.75 -15.11 -3.00
C LYS A 302 9.89 -14.57 -3.88
N THR A 303 9.55 -14.32 -5.14
CA THR A 303 10.33 -13.51 -6.09
C THR A 303 9.45 -12.33 -6.48
N HIS A 304 9.85 -11.11 -6.13
CA HIS A 304 9.05 -9.91 -6.28
C HIS A 304 9.53 -9.07 -7.47
N PHE A 305 10.81 -8.74 -7.53
CA PHE A 305 11.38 -7.98 -8.64
C PHE A 305 12.79 -8.43 -8.95
N GLU A 306 13.27 -8.02 -10.11
CA GLU A 306 14.62 -8.26 -10.60
C GLU A 306 15.30 -6.91 -10.84
N ILE A 307 16.54 -6.76 -10.40
CA ILE A 307 17.42 -5.67 -10.82
C ILE A 307 18.45 -6.23 -11.78
N ARG A 308 18.61 -5.59 -12.93
CA ARG A 308 19.60 -5.95 -13.94
C ARG A 308 20.20 -4.69 -14.56
N ALA A 309 21.33 -4.83 -15.22
CA ALA A 309 21.89 -3.78 -16.06
C ALA A 309 22.01 -4.27 -17.51
N ASP A 310 21.90 -3.34 -18.44
CA ASP A 310 22.34 -3.50 -19.82
C ASP A 310 23.28 -2.33 -20.20
N GLU A 311 23.57 -2.18 -21.49
CA GLU A 311 24.43 -1.10 -22.01
C GLU A 311 23.89 0.29 -21.70
N GLN A 312 22.56 0.43 -21.64
CA GLN A 312 21.93 1.70 -21.37
C GLN A 312 22.05 2.01 -19.88
N GLY A 313 22.12 0.99 -19.00
CA GLY A 313 22.36 1.05 -17.55
C GLY A 313 21.31 0.26 -16.73
N SER A 314 20.82 0.78 -15.60
CA SER A 314 20.08 -0.03 -14.61
C SER A 314 18.57 -0.10 -14.80
N TRP A 315 18.00 -1.29 -14.63
CA TRP A 315 16.59 -1.58 -14.81
C TRP A 315 16.02 -2.42 -13.67
N VAL A 316 14.75 -2.18 -13.37
CA VAL A 316 13.91 -3.02 -12.52
C VAL A 316 12.84 -3.71 -13.37
N VAL A 317 12.56 -4.98 -13.05
CA VAL A 317 11.46 -5.73 -13.66
C VAL A 317 10.60 -6.31 -12.54
N ASP A 318 9.30 -6.02 -12.55
CA ASP A 318 8.36 -6.69 -11.65
C ASP A 318 8.19 -8.16 -12.08
N ARG A 319 8.48 -9.10 -11.18
CA ARG A 319 8.42 -10.55 -11.44
C ARG A 319 7.01 -11.10 -11.18
N HIS A 320 6.00 -10.38 -11.68
CA HIS A 320 4.58 -10.69 -11.47
C HIS A 320 4.24 -10.76 -9.97
N SER A 321 4.74 -9.79 -9.22
CA SER A 321 4.47 -9.70 -7.79
C SER A 321 3.00 -9.41 -7.52
N LEU A 322 2.49 -9.88 -6.37
CA LEU A 322 1.08 -9.69 -6.01
C LEU A 322 0.75 -8.21 -5.75
N ASN A 323 1.67 -7.50 -5.09
CA ASN A 323 1.50 -6.09 -4.72
C ASN A 323 2.06 -5.11 -5.77
N GLY A 324 2.77 -5.61 -6.79
CA GLY A 324 3.40 -4.81 -7.83
C GLY A 324 4.60 -3.99 -7.34
N VAL A 325 5.27 -3.36 -8.29
CA VAL A 325 6.38 -2.42 -8.06
C VAL A 325 5.94 -1.02 -8.47
N VAL A 326 6.15 -0.03 -7.61
CA VAL A 326 5.88 1.39 -7.90
C VAL A 326 7.17 2.20 -7.78
N ILE A 327 7.51 2.98 -8.82
CA ILE A 327 8.63 3.91 -8.83
C ILE A 327 8.15 5.32 -8.41
N VAL A 328 8.78 5.75 -7.32
CA VAL A 328 8.92 7.02 -6.61
C VAL A 328 9.77 8.15 -7.19
N ARG A 329 9.49 8.77 -8.35
CA ARG A 329 10.41 9.82 -8.88
C ARG A 329 9.88 11.23 -8.66
N GLY A 330 10.64 12.08 -7.94
CA GLY A 330 10.25 13.47 -7.72
C GLY A 330 8.88 13.63 -7.05
N GLY A 331 8.46 12.61 -6.29
CA GLY A 331 7.13 12.54 -5.67
C GLY A 331 6.01 12.05 -6.59
N GLN A 332 6.29 11.62 -7.82
CA GLN A 332 5.30 11.13 -8.77
C GLN A 332 5.23 9.59 -8.85
N PRO A 333 4.08 9.03 -8.46
CA PRO A 333 3.52 7.73 -8.77
C PRO A 333 3.80 7.04 -10.11
N GLN A 334 4.67 6.04 -10.27
CA GLN A 334 4.64 5.20 -11.47
C GLN A 334 4.58 3.70 -11.16
N ARG A 335 3.41 3.09 -11.31
CA ARG A 335 3.28 1.63 -11.20
C ARG A 335 3.80 0.93 -12.45
N LEU A 336 4.61 -0.11 -12.25
CA LEU A 336 5.16 -0.90 -13.34
C LEU A 336 4.17 -1.94 -13.82
N LEU A 337 4.20 -2.20 -15.13
CA LEU A 337 3.53 -3.35 -15.71
C LEU A 337 4.37 -4.62 -15.43
N PRO A 338 3.77 -5.69 -14.90
CA PRO A 338 4.48 -6.95 -14.66
C PRO A 338 5.24 -7.45 -15.88
N GLY A 339 6.48 -7.90 -15.66
CA GLY A 339 7.36 -8.41 -16.72
C GLY A 339 8.02 -7.35 -17.61
N GLN A 340 7.54 -6.10 -17.60
CA GLN A 340 8.14 -5.03 -18.39
C GLN A 340 9.31 -4.37 -17.64
N PRO A 341 10.47 -4.16 -18.30
CA PRO A 341 11.58 -3.47 -17.68
C PRO A 341 11.33 -1.97 -17.60
N ALA A 342 11.60 -1.40 -16.43
CA ALA A 342 11.55 0.03 -16.19
C ALA A 342 12.89 0.54 -15.69
N ARG A 343 13.24 1.73 -16.17
CA ARG A 343 14.52 2.36 -15.88
C ARG A 343 14.54 2.89 -14.44
N ILE A 344 15.66 2.68 -13.75
CA ILE A 344 15.88 3.26 -12.41
C ILE A 344 17.06 4.22 -12.41
N TRP A 345 16.95 5.28 -11.62
CA TRP A 345 17.97 6.31 -11.44
C TRP A 345 18.30 6.49 -9.97
N SER A 346 19.49 7.02 -9.69
CA SER A 346 19.88 7.44 -8.34
C SER A 346 18.89 8.45 -7.78
N GLY A 347 18.41 8.21 -6.57
CA GLY A 347 17.36 8.99 -5.91
C GLY A 347 15.95 8.44 -6.09
N ASP A 348 15.73 7.49 -7.01
CA ASP A 348 14.44 6.83 -7.15
C ASP A 348 14.10 6.04 -5.88
N VAL A 349 12.80 5.98 -5.58
CA VAL A 349 12.26 5.18 -4.49
C VAL A 349 11.43 4.07 -5.10
N LEU A 350 11.60 2.83 -4.65
CA LEU A 350 10.72 1.74 -5.05
C LEU A 350 9.83 1.37 -3.86
N GLU A 351 8.53 1.38 -4.09
CA GLU A 351 7.51 0.92 -3.14
C GLU A 351 7.04 -0.48 -3.56
N LEU A 352 7.09 -1.41 -2.62
CA LEU A 352 6.97 -2.85 -2.82
C LEU A 352 6.05 -3.43 -1.72
N GLY A 353 4.74 -3.30 -1.90
CA GLY A 353 3.79 -3.62 -0.83
C GLY A 353 3.99 -2.69 0.38
N ASP A 354 4.33 -3.25 1.54
CA ASP A 354 4.57 -2.46 2.77
C ASP A 354 6.06 -2.11 2.95
N ARG A 355 6.94 -2.55 2.02
CA ARG A 355 8.37 -2.27 2.05
C ARG A 355 8.73 -1.16 1.08
N ARG A 356 9.77 -0.41 1.44
CA ARG A 356 10.32 0.64 0.59
C ARG A 356 11.83 0.49 0.49
N LEU A 357 12.38 0.78 -0.68
CA LEU A 357 13.82 0.97 -0.87
C LEU A 357 14.11 2.25 -1.63
N THR A 358 15.30 2.79 -1.43
CA THR A 358 15.85 3.93 -2.15
C THR A 358 17.03 3.47 -2.98
N VAL A 359 17.07 3.87 -4.25
CA VAL A 359 18.21 3.67 -5.14
C VAL A 359 19.23 4.75 -4.81
N GLU A 360 20.25 4.43 -4.02
CA GLU A 360 21.31 5.39 -3.67
C GLU A 360 22.22 5.66 -4.87
N SER A 361 22.45 4.63 -5.70
CA SER A 361 23.22 4.72 -6.93
C SER A 361 22.66 3.75 -7.97
N ALA A 362 22.63 4.16 -9.23
CA ALA A 362 22.33 3.32 -10.39
C ALA A 362 23.35 3.58 -11.51
N ARG A 363 23.70 2.54 -12.26
CA ARG A 363 24.50 2.62 -13.49
C ARG A 363 23.76 3.29 -14.63
#